data_AF-A0A353W468-F1
#
_entry.id   AF-A0A353W468-F1
#
_cell.length_a   1.000
_cell.length_b   1.000
_cell.length_c   1.000
_cell.angle_alpha   90.00
_cell.angle_beta   90.00
_cell.angle_gamma   90.00
#
_symmetry.space_group_name_H-M   'P 1'
#
loop_
_entity.id
_entity.type
_entity.pdbx_description
1 polymer ?
#
loop_
_entity_poly.entity_id
_entity_poly.type
_entity_poly.pdbx_seq_one_letter_code
_entity_poly.pdbx_strand_id
1 'polypeptide(L)'
;MVDGTFALDNAVSIEAAHHKGITGEVAGRADILIAPNLQVGNVIHKSITYFACKDLASAIVGVGAPVIITSRTDSVRTKVLTIALACYTAKASV
;
A
#
# COMPACT_ATOMS: atom_id res chain seq x y z
N MET A 1 2.96 -7.75 14.39
CA MET A 1 3.13 -9.13 13.89
C MET A 1 3.41 -9.09 12.41
N VAL A 2 4.16 -10.04 11.86
CA VAL A 2 4.43 -10.17 10.42
C VAL A 2 4.24 -11.64 10.06
N ASP A 3 3.51 -11.91 8.97
CA ASP A 3 3.20 -13.25 8.48
C ASP A 3 3.14 -13.24 6.95
N GLY A 4 3.19 -14.42 6.31
CA GLY A 4 2.94 -14.55 4.87
C GLY A 4 3.61 -15.76 4.20
N THR A 5 4.13 -15.53 2.99
CA THR A 5 3.64 -16.10 1.72
C THR A 5 2.11 -16.16 1.53
N PHE A 6 1.46 -15.00 1.52
CA PHE A 6 0.05 -14.90 1.13
C PHE A 6 -0.12 -14.48 -0.32
N ALA A 7 -1.08 -15.11 -1.00
CA ALA A 7 -1.73 -14.51 -2.17
C ALA A 7 -2.56 -13.30 -1.71
N LEU A 8 -2.84 -12.36 -2.62
CA LEU A 8 -3.49 -11.09 -2.28
C LEU A 8 -4.82 -11.29 -1.55
N ASP A 9 -5.66 -12.19 -2.04
CA ASP A 9 -6.98 -12.47 -1.46
C ASP A 9 -6.87 -13.01 -0.03
N ASN A 10 -5.90 -13.88 0.22
CA ASN A 10 -5.62 -14.42 1.56
C ASN A 10 -5.08 -13.36 2.52
N ALA A 11 -4.46 -12.29 2.00
CA ALA A 11 -3.96 -11.19 2.83
C ALA A 11 -5.08 -10.22 3.23
N VAL A 12 -6.10 -10.02 2.38
CA VAL A 12 -7.09 -8.93 2.54
C VAL A 12 -8.53 -9.38 2.77
N SER A 13 -8.82 -10.68 2.68
CA SER A 13 -10.17 -11.23 2.92
C SER A 13 -10.13 -12.40 3.91
N ILE A 14 -10.78 -12.22 5.06
CA ILE A 14 -10.97 -13.26 6.07
C ILE A 14 -11.69 -14.48 5.46
N GLU A 15 -12.68 -14.25 4.60
CA GLU A 15 -13.44 -15.31 3.94
C GLU A 15 -12.55 -16.14 3.00
N ALA A 16 -11.73 -15.48 2.18
CA ALA A 16 -10.81 -16.18 1.27
C ALA A 16 -9.74 -16.97 2.03
N ALA A 17 -9.19 -16.40 3.11
CA ALA A 17 -8.26 -17.08 3.99
C ALA A 17 -8.89 -18.34 4.61
N HIS A 18 -10.12 -18.21 5.13
CA HIS A 18 -10.87 -19.33 5.70
C HIS A 18 -11.15 -20.44 4.68
N HIS A 19 -11.64 -20.09 3.49
CA HIS A 19 -11.91 -21.08 2.42
C HIS A 19 -10.67 -21.85 1.97
N LYS A 20 -9.48 -21.28 2.15
CA LYS A 20 -8.20 -21.94 1.81
C LYS A 20 -7.47 -22.52 3.03
N GLY A 21 -8.09 -22.50 4.21
CA GLY A 21 -7.48 -23.01 5.44
C GLY A 21 -6.22 -22.24 5.88
N ILE A 22 -6.06 -20.99 5.42
CA ILE A 22 -4.96 -20.12 5.84
C ILE A 22 -5.30 -19.57 7.22
N THR A 23 -4.40 -19.76 8.16
CA THR A 23 -4.54 -19.33 9.56
C THR A 23 -3.41 -18.37 9.92
N GLY A 24 -3.53 -17.68 11.05
CA GLY A 24 -2.59 -16.65 11.50
C GLY A 24 -3.29 -15.32 11.75
N GLU A 25 -2.72 -14.47 12.59
CA GLU A 25 -3.40 -13.22 13.00
C GLU A 25 -3.48 -12.18 11.87
N VAL A 26 -2.59 -12.28 10.87
CA VAL A 26 -2.54 -11.38 9.71
C VAL A 26 -3.41 -11.89 8.55
N ALA A 27 -3.75 -13.18 8.52
CA ALA A 27 -4.51 -13.79 7.43
C ALA A 27 -5.89 -13.11 7.26
N GLY A 28 -6.12 -12.56 6.08
CA GLY A 28 -7.32 -11.82 5.72
C GLY A 28 -7.46 -10.44 6.36
N ARG A 29 -6.43 -9.98 7.10
CA ARG A 29 -6.46 -8.78 7.95
C ARG A 29 -5.21 -7.91 7.78
N ALA A 30 -4.51 -8.02 6.67
CA ALA A 30 -3.27 -7.29 6.45
C ALA A 30 -3.50 -5.78 6.29
N ASP A 31 -2.86 -4.98 7.13
CA ASP A 31 -2.79 -3.52 6.96
C ASP A 31 -1.70 -3.09 5.96
N ILE A 32 -0.64 -3.90 5.85
CA ILE A 32 0.54 -3.61 5.01
C ILE A 32 0.80 -4.80 4.09
N LEU A 33 0.93 -4.54 2.79
CA LEU A 33 1.33 -5.52 1.79
C LEU A 33 2.77 -5.25 1.35
N ILE A 34 3.64 -6.25 1.49
CA ILE A 34 4.99 -6.21 0.95
C ILE A 34 4.99 -6.87 -0.43
N ALA A 35 5.15 -6.06 -1.48
CA ALA A 35 5.21 -6.59 -2.84
C ALA A 35 6.50 -7.42 -3.05
N PRO A 36 6.44 -8.56 -3.75
CA PRO A 36 7.60 -9.42 -3.98
C PRO A 36 8.63 -8.80 -4.94
N ASN A 37 8.23 -7.80 -5.73
CA ASN A 37 9.10 -7.03 -6.61
C ASN A 37 8.42 -5.71 -7.03
N LEU A 38 9.19 -4.83 -7.67
CA LEU A 38 8.73 -3.51 -8.13
C LEU A 38 7.56 -3.60 -9.12
N GLN A 39 7.56 -4.59 -10.02
CA GLN A 39 6.53 -4.73 -11.04
C GLN A 39 5.17 -5.02 -10.40
N VAL A 40 5.12 -5.97 -9.46
CA VAL A 40 3.89 -6.30 -8.72
C VAL A 40 3.42 -5.10 -7.89
N GLY A 41 4.33 -4.39 -7.22
CA GLY A 41 3.98 -3.17 -6.48
C GLY A 41 3.35 -2.09 -7.36
N ASN A 42 3.92 -1.85 -8.55
CA ASN A 42 3.38 -0.88 -9.51
C ASN A 42 2.02 -1.33 -10.09
N VAL A 43 1.85 -2.62 -10.37
CA VAL A 43 0.56 -3.19 -10.82
C VAL A 43 -0.50 -2.95 -9.75
N ILE A 44 -0.26 -3.30 -8.49
CA ILE A 44 -1.22 -3.08 -7.39
C ILE A 44 -1.58 -1.59 -7.28
N HIS A 45 -0.57 -0.71 -7.28
CA HIS A 45 -0.78 0.74 -7.22
C HIS A 45 -1.71 1.22 -8.35
N LYS A 46 -1.43 0.84 -9.60
CA LYS A 46 -2.22 1.25 -10.76
C LYS A 46 -3.60 0.58 -10.79
N SER A 47 -3.75 -0.66 -10.33
CA SER A 47 -5.05 -1.31 -10.20
C SER A 47 -5.97 -0.58 -9.23
N ILE A 48 -5.44 -0.09 -8.10
CA ILE A 48 -6.22 0.72 -7.15
C ILE A 48 -6.69 2.02 -7.80
N THR A 49 -5.81 2.70 -8.56
CA THR A 49 -6.17 3.94 -9.25
C THR A 49 -7.19 3.74 -10.37
N TYR A 50 -6.94 2.79 -11.27
CA TYR A 50 -7.69 2.66 -12.53
C TYR A 50 -8.86 1.70 -12.46
N PHE A 51 -8.81 0.66 -11.62
CA PHE A 51 -9.91 -0.31 -11.48
C PHE A 51 -10.75 -0.07 -10.24
N ALA A 52 -10.13 0.24 -9.09
CA ALA A 52 -10.89 0.55 -7.88
C ALA A 52 -11.35 2.02 -7.81
N CYS A 53 -10.91 2.86 -8.75
CA CYS A 53 -11.23 4.29 -8.82
C CYS A 53 -10.94 5.03 -7.50
N LYS A 54 -9.79 4.72 -6.88
CA LYS A 54 -9.33 5.35 -5.63
C LYS A 54 -8.05 6.14 -5.82
N ASP A 55 -7.94 7.25 -5.12
CA ASP A 55 -6.69 8.01 -5.01
C ASP A 55 -5.71 7.25 -4.10
N LEU A 56 -4.43 7.25 -4.48
CA LEU A 56 -3.37 6.60 -3.71
C LEU A 56 -2.22 7.59 -3.49
N ALA A 57 -2.02 7.99 -2.24
CA ALA A 57 -0.92 8.87 -1.84
C ALA A 57 0.36 8.07 -1.56
N SER A 58 1.51 8.58 -1.95
CA SER A 58 2.78 7.87 -1.83
C SER A 58 3.92 8.79 -1.39
N ALA A 59 4.85 8.26 -0.61
CA ALA A 59 6.07 8.94 -0.23
C ALA A 59 7.22 7.94 -0.14
N ILE A 60 8.43 8.37 -0.49
CA ILE A 60 9.66 7.62 -0.25
C ILE A 60 10.11 7.93 1.18
N VAL A 61 10.35 6.87 1.95
CA VAL A 61 10.74 6.91 3.36
C VAL A 61 12.03 6.11 3.57
N GLY A 62 12.65 6.24 4.75
CA GLY A 62 13.92 5.56 5.08
C GLY A 62 15.18 6.33 4.68
N VAL A 63 15.03 7.58 4.23
CA VAL A 63 16.10 8.56 4.04
C VAL A 63 15.90 9.73 5.01
N GLY A 64 16.82 10.70 5.08
CA GLY A 64 16.82 11.77 6.11
C GLY A 64 15.57 12.65 6.19
N ALA A 65 14.73 12.68 5.15
CA ALA A 65 13.40 13.30 5.16
C ALA A 65 12.50 12.64 4.09
N PRO A 66 11.16 12.62 4.24
CA PRO A 66 10.28 12.05 3.21
C PRO A 66 10.44 12.74 1.85
N VAL A 67 10.52 11.97 0.78
CA VAL A 67 10.64 12.48 -0.60
C VAL A 67 9.39 12.14 -1.39
N ILE A 68 8.85 13.13 -2.10
CA ILE A 68 7.67 12.97 -2.95
C ILE A 68 8.11 12.76 -4.40
N ILE A 69 7.59 11.70 -5.04
CA ILE A 69 7.65 11.50 -6.48
C ILE A 69 6.24 11.19 -6.98
N THR A 70 5.70 12.05 -7.83
CA THR A 70 4.36 11.89 -8.40
C THR A 70 4.42 11.32 -9.80
N SER A 71 3.39 10.57 -10.22
CA SER A 71 3.17 10.24 -11.63
C SER A 71 2.65 11.46 -12.38
N ARG A 72 3.05 11.61 -13.65
CA ARG A 72 2.45 12.62 -14.56
C ARG A 72 0.94 12.47 -14.69
N THR A 73 0.44 11.25 -14.52
CA THR A 73 -0.97 10.88 -14.61
C THR A 73 -1.74 11.08 -13.30
N ASP A 74 -1.10 11.49 -12.21
CA ASP A 74 -1.79 11.64 -10.93
C ASP A 74 -2.70 12.87 -10.93
N SER A 75 -3.88 12.71 -10.33
CA SER A 75 -4.85 13.79 -10.14
C SER A 75 -4.27 14.88 -9.23
N VAL A 76 -4.81 16.10 -9.31
CA VAL A 76 -4.46 17.19 -8.38
C VAL A 76 -4.69 16.76 -6.94
N ARG A 77 -5.80 16.03 -6.68
CA ARG A 77 -6.14 15.50 -5.37
C ARG A 77 -5.10 14.51 -4.86
N THR A 78 -4.67 13.55 -5.68
CA THR A 78 -3.60 12.61 -5.32
C THR A 78 -2.32 13.33 -4.92
N LYS A 79 -1.92 14.36 -5.68
CA LYS A 79 -0.72 15.15 -5.38
C LYS A 79 -0.82 15.87 -4.03
N VAL A 80 -1.98 16.46 -3.73
CA VAL A 80 -2.24 17.11 -2.42
C VAL A 80 -2.20 16.09 -1.28
N LEU A 81 -2.83 14.93 -1.44
CA LEU A 81 -2.80 13.86 -0.43
C LEU A 81 -1.38 13.35 -0.19
N THR A 82 -0.57 13.22 -1.24
CA THR A 82 0.85 12.87 -1.14
C THR A 82 1.66 13.91 -0.35
N ILE A 83 1.40 15.21 -0.55
CA ILE A 83 2.03 16.27 0.27
C ILE A 83 1.64 16.13 1.74
N ALA A 84 0.33 15.94 2.01
CA ALA A 84 -0.16 15.75 3.36
C ALA A 84 0.47 14.51 4.04
N LEU A 85 0.59 13.40 3.31
CA LEU A 85 1.27 12.18 3.77
C LEU A 85 2.73 12.45 4.11
N ALA A 86 3.48 13.13 3.25
CA ALA A 86 4.88 13.46 3.50
C ALA A 86 5.05 14.34 4.75
N CYS A 87 4.20 15.35 4.94
CA CYS A 87 4.19 16.18 6.14
C CYS A 87 3.88 15.37 7.40
N TYR A 88 2.92 14.44 7.33
CA TYR A 88 2.56 13.56 8.44
C TYR A 88 3.73 12.64 8.81
N THR A 89 4.34 11.98 7.82
CA THR A 89 5.49 11.09 8.03
C THR A 89 6.71 11.84 8.56
N ALA A 90 6.95 13.07 8.11
CA ALA A 90 8.06 13.90 8.59
C ALA A 90 7.93 14.21 10.09
N LYS A 91 6.71 14.50 10.58
CA LYS A 91 6.46 14.71 12.01
C LYS A 91 6.67 13.44 12.85
N ALA A 92 6.34 12.27 12.30
CA ALA A 92 6.49 11.01 13.01
C ALA A 92 7.93 10.49 13.05
N SER A 93 8.83 11.07 12.25
CA SER A 93 10.24 10.68 12.14
C SER A 93 11.18 11.52 13.03
N VAL A 94 10.61 12.42 13.83
CA VAL A 94 11.28 13.25 14.85
C VAL A 94 10.76 12.84 16.21
#